data_AF-A0A976Q3F4-F1
#
_entry.id   AF-A0A976Q3F4-F1
#
_cell.length_a   1.000
_cell.length_b   1.000
_cell.length_c   1.000
_cell.angle_alpha   90.00
_cell.angle_beta   90.00
_cell.angle_gamma   90.00
#
_symmetry.space_group_name_H-M   'P 1'
#
loop_
_entity.id
_entity.type
_entity.pdbx_description
1 polymer ?
#
loop_
_entity_poly.entity_id
_entity_poly.type
_entity_poly.pdbx_seq_one_letter_code
_entity_poly.pdbx_strand_id
1 'polypeptide(L)'
;MKTMNIQRVFPYAIATIALLWLPTTLLAKDAEKPNIVIIFADDLGYADIGSYGGRNATPNLDRMASEGIRFTDFYVPSPVCSASRAALLTGSYNSRVGIQGALRPRSTIGLSLNETTIAEVLKKKEYATALIGKWHLGDHPESSPNNHGFDYYFGLPYSNDMRCKRDNSFLDCRRHPPLPLMQDSEILEEEPDQSLLTKR
;
A
#
# COMPACT_ATOMS: atom_id res chain seq x y z
N MET A 1 87.84 34.55 29.52
CA MET A 1 87.19 33.23 29.52
C MET A 1 85.96 33.30 30.42
N LYS A 2 84.80 33.69 29.86
CA LYS A 2 83.51 33.72 30.57
C LYS A 2 82.53 32.94 29.69
N THR A 3 81.98 31.88 30.24
CA THR A 3 81.01 30.98 29.64
C THR A 3 79.70 31.73 29.37
N MET A 4 79.24 31.70 28.13
CA MET A 4 77.99 32.31 27.69
C MET A 4 76.84 31.34 28.00
N ASN A 5 75.93 31.77 28.87
CA ASN A 5 74.79 31.01 29.37
C ASN A 5 73.63 31.17 28.38
N ILE A 6 73.25 30.10 27.68
CA ILE A 6 72.07 30.07 26.80
C ILE A 6 70.84 29.98 27.68
N GLN A 7 70.20 31.13 27.91
CA GLN A 7 68.84 31.20 28.40
C GLN A 7 67.87 31.36 27.23
N ARG A 8 66.76 30.62 27.32
CA ARG A 8 65.46 30.86 26.67
C ARG A 8 65.40 30.68 25.15
N VAL A 9 64.89 29.53 24.70
CA VAL A 9 63.76 29.56 23.76
C VAL A 9 62.86 28.30 23.89
N PHE A 10 61.54 28.54 23.94
CA PHE A 10 60.39 27.65 23.66
C PHE A 10 59.95 26.53 24.65
N PRO A 11 58.88 26.78 25.45
CA PRO A 11 58.01 25.74 26.00
C PRO A 11 56.66 25.54 25.27
N TYR A 12 56.34 26.25 24.17
CA TYR A 12 54.95 26.31 23.68
C TYR A 12 54.66 25.77 22.26
N ALA A 13 55.60 25.11 21.60
CA ALA A 13 55.42 24.69 20.20
C ALA A 13 54.80 23.30 19.99
N ILE A 14 54.50 22.54 21.05
CA ILE A 14 53.99 21.16 20.92
C ILE A 14 52.48 21.04 21.20
N ALA A 15 51.85 22.07 21.77
CA ALA A 15 50.43 22.01 22.17
C ALA A 15 49.43 22.39 21.05
N THR A 16 49.88 22.85 19.87
CA THR A 16 48.99 23.43 18.84
C THR A 16 48.71 22.55 17.62
N ILE A 17 49.28 21.33 17.51
CA ILE A 17 49.09 20.46 16.33
C ILE A 17 48.12 19.28 16.59
N ALA A 18 47.56 19.14 17.80
CA ALA A 18 46.64 18.04 18.12
C ALA A 18 45.15 18.34 17.82
N LEU A 19 44.80 19.50 17.25
CA LEU A 19 43.40 19.94 17.11
C LEU A 19 42.83 19.86 15.68
N LEU A 20 43.47 19.14 14.76
CA LEU A 20 43.07 19.12 13.33
C LEU A 20 42.70 17.74 12.78
N TRP A 21 42.51 16.73 13.62
CA TRP A 21 42.01 15.41 13.22
C TRP A 21 40.72 15.06 13.97
N LEU A 22 39.74 15.96 13.92
CA LEU A 22 38.35 15.54 14.11
C LEU A 22 37.89 14.96 12.77
N PRO A 23 37.68 13.63 12.65
CA PRO A 23 37.00 13.08 11.49
C PRO A 23 35.63 13.76 11.45
N THR A 24 35.43 14.60 10.45
CA THR A 24 34.11 15.11 10.10
C THR A 24 33.36 13.92 9.54
N THR A 25 32.75 13.13 10.43
CA THR A 25 31.71 12.19 10.04
C THR A 25 30.57 13.05 9.53
N LEU A 26 30.55 13.26 8.22
CA LEU A 26 29.38 13.76 7.52
C LEU A 26 28.32 12.68 7.75
N LEU A 27 27.52 12.84 8.81
CA LEU A 27 26.32 12.05 9.02
C LEU A 27 25.46 12.34 7.79
N ALA A 28 25.49 11.42 6.83
CA ALA A 28 24.48 11.38 5.79
C ALA A 28 23.16 11.37 6.54
N LYS A 29 22.39 12.46 6.42
CA LYS A 29 21.02 12.47 6.92
C LYS A 29 20.35 11.31 6.20
N ASP A 30 20.04 10.24 6.94
CA ASP A 30 19.30 9.11 6.38
C ASP A 30 18.12 9.71 5.64
N ALA A 31 18.06 9.46 4.33
CA ALA A 31 16.96 9.96 3.52
C ALA A 31 15.69 9.37 4.14
N GLU A 32 14.81 10.23 4.66
CA GLU A 32 13.58 9.78 5.28
C GLU A 32 12.83 8.89 4.27
N LYS A 33 12.44 7.69 4.73
CA LYS A 33 11.69 6.74 3.92
C LYS A 33 10.40 7.43 3.45
N PRO A 34 10.07 7.43 2.14
CA PRO A 34 8.89 8.13 1.65
C PRO A 34 7.61 7.42 2.10
N ASN A 35 6.52 8.15 2.28
CA ASN A 35 5.21 7.54 2.45
C ASN A 35 4.72 6.99 1.10
N ILE A 36 4.27 5.74 1.08
CA ILE A 36 3.78 5.08 -0.14
C ILE A 36 2.26 4.97 -0.05
N VAL A 37 1.55 5.63 -0.96
CA VAL A 37 0.09 5.58 -1.06
C VAL A 37 -0.31 5.05 -2.43
N ILE A 38 -0.98 3.89 -2.47
CA ILE A 38 -1.49 3.28 -3.69
C ILE A 38 -3.00 3.45 -3.73
N ILE A 39 -3.49 4.24 -4.69
CA ILE A 39 -4.92 4.39 -4.96
C ILE A 39 -5.29 3.42 -6.09
N PHE A 40 -6.08 2.41 -5.79
CA PHE A 40 -6.47 1.37 -6.74
C PHE A 40 -7.99 1.38 -6.97
N ALA A 41 -8.42 2.14 -7.98
CA ALA A 41 -9.82 2.26 -8.35
C ALA A 41 -10.40 0.93 -8.86
N ASP A 42 -11.71 0.74 -8.69
CA ASP A 42 -12.45 -0.43 -9.16
C ASP A 42 -13.27 -0.01 -10.38
N ASP A 43 -13.19 -0.79 -11.46
CA ASP A 43 -13.92 -0.59 -12.73
C ASP A 43 -13.78 0.80 -13.38
N LEU A 44 -12.63 1.46 -13.19
CA LEU A 44 -12.31 2.73 -13.84
C LEU A 44 -11.74 2.52 -15.24
N GLY A 45 -12.41 3.06 -16.26
CA GLY A 45 -11.97 3.04 -17.64
C GLY A 45 -10.93 4.11 -17.95
N TYR A 46 -10.18 3.90 -19.02
CA TYR A 46 -9.12 4.81 -19.47
C TYR A 46 -9.63 6.25 -19.68
N ALA A 47 -10.79 6.39 -20.32
CA ALA A 47 -11.38 7.68 -20.68
C ALA A 47 -12.40 8.20 -19.64
N ASP A 48 -12.34 7.75 -18.38
CA ASP A 48 -13.22 8.27 -17.33
C ASP A 48 -12.68 9.55 -16.65
N ILE A 49 -11.36 9.75 -16.66
CA ILE A 49 -10.68 10.90 -16.05
C ILE A 49 -10.50 12.02 -17.09
N GLY A 50 -10.74 13.27 -16.70
CA GLY A 50 -10.62 14.46 -17.55
C GLY A 50 -9.26 14.58 -18.25
N SER A 51 -8.15 14.35 -17.53
CA SER A 51 -6.78 14.35 -18.08
C SER A 51 -6.49 13.24 -19.13
N TYR A 52 -7.42 12.30 -19.32
CA TYR A 52 -7.42 11.30 -20.39
C TYR A 52 -8.54 11.51 -21.43
N GLY A 53 -9.21 12.67 -21.40
CA GLY A 53 -10.28 13.04 -22.33
C GLY A 53 -11.69 12.66 -21.85
N GLY A 54 -11.84 12.25 -20.58
CA GLY A 54 -13.12 11.93 -19.98
C GLY A 54 -14.03 13.14 -19.76
N ARG A 55 -15.33 12.87 -19.63
CA ARG A 55 -16.38 13.89 -19.41
C ARG A 55 -16.73 14.11 -17.94
N ASN A 56 -16.28 13.23 -17.05
CA ASN A 56 -16.55 13.35 -15.63
C ASN A 56 -15.70 14.47 -15.01
N ALA A 57 -16.24 15.18 -14.01
CA ALA A 57 -15.49 16.18 -13.29
C ALA A 57 -14.50 15.51 -12.32
N THR A 58 -13.21 15.51 -12.68
CA THR A 58 -12.13 14.88 -11.89
C THR A 58 -11.02 15.87 -11.48
N PRO A 59 -11.33 17.06 -10.94
CA PRO A 59 -10.36 18.15 -10.79
C PRO A 59 -9.12 17.78 -9.96
N ASN A 60 -9.27 16.92 -8.95
CA ASN A 60 -8.15 16.48 -8.12
C ASN A 60 -7.21 15.51 -8.88
N LEU A 61 -7.77 14.61 -9.68
CA LEU A 61 -6.97 13.69 -10.50
C LEU A 61 -6.31 14.41 -11.68
N ASP A 62 -7.01 15.40 -12.24
CA ASP A 62 -6.46 16.25 -13.31
C ASP A 62 -5.29 17.09 -12.79
N ARG A 63 -5.42 17.63 -11.58
CA ARG A 63 -4.34 18.32 -10.88
C ARG A 63 -3.17 17.37 -10.60
N MET A 64 -3.42 16.17 -10.06
CA MET A 64 -2.38 15.15 -9.84
C MET A 64 -1.63 14.78 -11.12
N ALA A 65 -2.33 14.66 -12.25
CA ALA A 65 -1.74 14.42 -13.56
C ALA A 65 -0.87 15.60 -14.04
N SER A 66 -1.24 16.84 -13.71
CA SER A 66 -0.46 18.03 -14.08
C SER A 66 0.76 18.28 -13.20
N GLU A 67 0.70 17.87 -11.93
CA GLU A 67 1.78 18.04 -10.95
C GLU A 67 2.75 16.84 -10.91
N GLY A 68 2.41 15.73 -11.57
CA GLY A 68 3.13 14.47 -11.51
C GLY A 68 3.38 13.80 -12.86
N ILE A 69 3.53 12.48 -12.82
CA ILE A 69 3.73 11.65 -14.02
C ILE A 69 2.38 11.02 -14.42
N ARG A 70 2.06 11.10 -15.71
CA ARG A 70 0.89 10.46 -16.32
C ARG A 70 1.34 9.46 -17.38
N PHE A 71 0.84 8.23 -17.30
CA PHE A 71 1.16 7.16 -18.25
C PHE A 71 0.07 7.04 -19.30
N THR A 72 0.41 7.06 -20.58
CA THR A 72 -0.56 6.76 -21.66
C THR A 72 -0.75 5.25 -21.88
N ASP A 73 0.22 4.46 -21.41
CA ASP A 73 0.36 3.03 -21.64
C ASP A 73 0.67 2.33 -20.31
N PHE A 74 -0.37 2.10 -19.51
CA PHE A 74 -0.30 1.34 -18.26
C PHE A 74 -1.31 0.18 -18.32
N TYR A 75 -0.88 -1.02 -17.95
CA TYR A 75 -1.66 -2.24 -18.12
C TYR A 75 -1.72 -3.06 -16.83
N VAL A 76 -2.85 -3.76 -16.67
CA VAL A 76 -3.02 -4.81 -15.68
C VAL A 76 -3.01 -6.18 -16.36
N PRO A 77 -2.53 -7.24 -15.72
CA PRO A 77 -2.43 -8.57 -16.35
C PRO A 77 -3.79 -9.24 -16.55
N SER A 78 -4.85 -8.76 -15.88
CA SER A 78 -6.20 -9.29 -16.01
C SER A 78 -7.23 -8.16 -15.89
N PRO A 79 -8.30 -8.15 -16.71
CA PRO A 79 -9.39 -7.19 -16.60
C PRO A 79 -10.38 -7.52 -15.47
N VAL A 80 -10.02 -8.39 -14.51
CA VAL A 80 -10.91 -8.90 -13.47
C VAL A 80 -10.37 -8.58 -12.07
N CYS A 81 -11.24 -8.11 -11.16
CA CYS A 81 -10.88 -7.55 -9.85
C CYS A 81 -9.88 -8.41 -9.06
N SER A 82 -10.24 -9.63 -8.62
CA SER A 82 -9.35 -10.44 -7.76
C SER A 82 -8.04 -10.78 -8.47
N ALA A 83 -8.09 -11.14 -9.75
CA ALA A 83 -6.91 -11.45 -10.52
C ALA A 83 -5.95 -10.25 -10.63
N SER A 84 -6.47 -9.05 -10.92
CA SER A 84 -5.66 -7.84 -10.99
C SER A 84 -5.11 -7.43 -9.61
N ARG A 85 -5.90 -7.55 -8.54
CA ARG A 85 -5.46 -7.25 -7.16
C ARG A 85 -4.37 -8.21 -6.70
N ALA A 86 -4.49 -9.50 -7.03
CA ALA A 86 -3.47 -10.50 -6.72
C ALA A 86 -2.14 -10.13 -7.38
N ALA A 87 -2.20 -9.72 -8.65
CA ALA A 87 -1.00 -9.32 -9.37
C ALA A 87 -0.37 -8.03 -8.85
N LEU A 88 -1.18 -7.03 -8.50
CA LEU A 88 -0.71 -5.79 -7.89
C LEU A 88 0.07 -6.08 -6.59
N LEU A 89 -0.50 -6.91 -5.71
CA LEU A 89 0.08 -7.16 -4.40
C LEU A 89 1.30 -8.07 -4.45
N THR A 90 1.32 -9.06 -5.34
CA THR A 90 2.41 -10.07 -5.40
C THR A 90 3.49 -9.76 -6.43
N GLY A 91 3.26 -8.78 -7.31
CA GLY A 91 4.13 -8.51 -8.46
C GLY A 91 4.20 -9.68 -9.46
N SER A 92 3.23 -10.60 -9.42
CA SER A 92 3.23 -11.83 -10.19
C SER A 92 1.98 -11.97 -11.05
N TYR A 93 2.08 -12.71 -12.16
CA TYR A 93 0.88 -13.04 -12.94
C TYR A 93 -0.14 -13.79 -12.07
N ASN A 94 -1.40 -13.40 -12.19
CA ASN A 94 -2.51 -13.94 -11.41
C ASN A 94 -2.66 -15.47 -11.58
N SER A 95 -2.33 -16.00 -12.76
CA SER A 95 -2.30 -17.44 -13.04
C SER A 95 -1.23 -18.19 -12.24
N ARG A 96 -0.07 -17.58 -11.98
CA ARG A 96 1.02 -18.17 -11.18
C ARG A 96 0.62 -18.30 -9.70
N VAL A 97 -0.12 -17.33 -9.18
CA VAL A 97 -0.60 -17.31 -7.78
C VAL A 97 -1.97 -17.96 -7.61
N GLY A 98 -2.52 -18.61 -8.65
CA GLY A 98 -3.74 -19.40 -8.58
C GLY A 98 -5.05 -18.60 -8.60
N ILE A 99 -5.04 -17.31 -8.94
CA ILE A 99 -6.25 -16.45 -8.98
C ILE A 99 -6.65 -16.18 -10.44
N GLN A 100 -7.65 -16.88 -10.95
CA GLN A 100 -8.01 -16.85 -12.39
C GLN A 100 -9.22 -15.96 -12.74
N GLY A 101 -9.94 -15.44 -11.76
CA GLY A 101 -11.13 -14.62 -12.00
C GLY A 101 -11.58 -13.90 -10.73
N ALA A 102 -12.81 -13.39 -10.71
CA ALA A 102 -13.36 -12.73 -9.53
C ALA A 102 -13.81 -13.78 -8.52
N LEU A 103 -13.15 -13.81 -7.37
CA LEU A 103 -13.54 -14.70 -6.28
C LEU A 103 -14.94 -14.31 -5.81
N ARG A 104 -15.78 -15.32 -5.56
CA ARG A 104 -17.12 -15.13 -5.00
C ARG A 104 -17.05 -15.23 -3.48
N PRO A 105 -18.03 -14.68 -2.75
CA PRO A 105 -18.15 -14.94 -1.32
C PRO A 105 -18.17 -16.44 -1.06
N ARG A 106 -17.52 -16.89 0.02
CA ARG A 106 -17.34 -18.30 0.39
C ARG A 106 -16.54 -19.14 -0.62
N SER A 107 -15.82 -18.52 -1.54
CA SER A 107 -14.92 -19.22 -2.47
C SER A 107 -13.83 -19.93 -1.70
N THR A 108 -13.70 -21.26 -1.79
CA THR A 108 -12.66 -22.03 -1.08
C THR A 108 -11.22 -21.71 -1.49
N ILE A 109 -11.04 -20.81 -2.45
CA ILE A 109 -9.76 -20.30 -2.93
C ILE A 109 -9.62 -18.84 -2.49
N GLY A 110 -8.44 -18.50 -1.98
CA GLY A 110 -7.97 -17.13 -1.69
C GLY A 110 -6.48 -17.00 -1.99
N LEU A 111 -5.90 -15.82 -1.77
CA LEU A 111 -4.45 -15.62 -1.88
C LEU A 111 -3.74 -16.53 -0.87
N SER A 112 -2.76 -17.31 -1.33
CA SER A 112 -2.03 -18.24 -0.47
C SER A 112 -1.10 -17.50 0.50
N LEU A 113 -1.00 -17.97 1.74
CA LEU A 113 0.00 -17.52 2.71
C LEU A 113 1.45 -17.73 2.27
N ASN A 114 1.69 -18.56 1.25
CA ASN A 114 3.02 -18.74 0.67
C ASN A 114 3.39 -17.63 -0.32
N GLU A 115 2.44 -16.77 -0.70
CA GLU A 115 2.70 -15.61 -1.54
C GLU A 115 3.17 -14.43 -0.71
N THR A 116 4.24 -13.76 -1.18
CA THR A 116 4.71 -12.53 -0.55
C THR A 116 4.06 -11.32 -1.19
N THR A 117 3.41 -10.48 -0.37
CA THR A 117 2.82 -9.22 -0.83
C THR A 117 3.78 -8.03 -0.67
N ILE A 118 3.48 -6.94 -1.38
CA ILE A 118 4.16 -5.65 -1.22
C ILE A 118 4.07 -5.15 0.24
N ALA A 119 2.95 -5.41 0.94
CA ALA A 119 2.80 -4.99 2.33
C ALA A 119 3.79 -5.74 3.23
N GLU A 120 3.97 -7.05 3.06
CA GLU A 120 4.96 -7.83 3.81
C GLU A 120 6.40 -7.40 3.51
N VAL A 121 6.69 -7.06 2.25
CA VAL A 121 8.00 -6.50 1.85
C VAL A 121 8.26 -5.16 2.54
N LEU A 122 7.27 -4.26 2.55
CA LEU A 122 7.38 -2.96 3.19
C LEU A 122 7.45 -3.07 4.72
N LYS A 123 6.73 -4.00 5.33
CA LYS A 123 6.78 -4.26 6.76
C LYS A 123 8.17 -4.71 7.24
N LYS A 124 8.90 -5.50 6.42
CA LYS A 124 10.34 -5.80 6.65
C LYS A 124 11.24 -4.56 6.62
N LYS A 125 10.76 -3.45 6.08
CA LYS A 125 11.41 -2.13 6.06
C LYS A 125 10.81 -1.16 7.08
N GLU A 126 10.06 -1.68 8.06
CA GLU A 126 9.49 -0.93 9.18
C GLU A 126 8.43 0.10 8.76
N TYR A 127 7.75 -0.13 7.65
CA TYR A 127 6.56 0.63 7.30
C TYR A 127 5.37 0.14 8.14
N ALA A 128 4.58 1.10 8.64
CA ALA A 128 3.21 0.82 9.03
C ALA A 128 2.35 0.64 7.76
N THR A 129 1.49 -0.37 7.74
CA THR A 129 0.76 -0.77 6.54
C THR A 129 -0.75 -0.80 6.80
N ALA A 130 -1.53 -0.27 5.86
CA ALA A 130 -2.98 -0.24 5.97
C ALA A 130 -3.63 -0.56 4.63
N LEU A 131 -4.76 -1.28 4.66
CA LEU A 131 -5.65 -1.46 3.53
C LEU A 131 -7.02 -0.86 3.86
N ILE A 132 -7.47 0.08 3.03
CA ILE A 132 -8.80 0.70 3.17
C ILE A 132 -9.60 0.42 1.91
N GLY A 133 -10.78 -0.17 2.06
CA GLY A 133 -11.69 -0.50 0.96
C GLY A 133 -11.72 -1.99 0.62
N LYS A 134 -11.68 -2.32 -0.67
CA LYS A 134 -11.98 -3.67 -1.18
C LYS A 134 -10.74 -4.57 -1.18
N TRP A 135 -10.84 -5.71 -0.49
CA TRP A 135 -9.81 -6.75 -0.50
C TRP A 135 -9.90 -7.68 -1.73
N HIS A 136 -10.96 -8.48 -1.78
CA HIS A 136 -11.33 -9.37 -2.90
C HIS A 136 -10.33 -10.48 -3.26
N LEU A 137 -9.54 -10.95 -2.29
CA LEU A 137 -8.58 -12.04 -2.44
C LEU A 137 -8.87 -13.24 -1.52
N GLY A 138 -10.15 -13.42 -1.18
CA GLY A 138 -10.63 -14.46 -0.29
C GLY A 138 -11.26 -13.85 0.96
N ASP A 139 -12.31 -14.49 1.48
CA ASP A 139 -13.06 -14.05 2.66
C ASP A 139 -12.89 -15.00 3.86
N HIS A 140 -11.96 -15.95 3.77
CA HIS A 140 -11.59 -16.82 4.89
C HIS A 140 -10.53 -16.16 5.78
N PRO A 141 -10.44 -16.55 7.06
CA PRO A 141 -9.44 -16.01 7.99
C PRO A 141 -8.01 -16.05 7.44
N GLU A 142 -7.59 -17.16 6.82
CA GLU A 142 -6.23 -17.33 6.29
C GLU A 142 -5.91 -16.35 5.15
N SER A 143 -6.91 -15.96 4.37
CA SER A 143 -6.77 -15.02 3.26
C SER A 143 -6.99 -13.56 3.66
N SER A 144 -7.10 -13.24 4.95
CA SER A 144 -7.38 -11.87 5.41
C SER A 144 -6.22 -10.91 5.09
N PRO A 145 -6.49 -9.60 4.86
CA PRO A 145 -5.43 -8.62 4.65
C PRO A 145 -4.37 -8.61 5.76
N ASN A 146 -4.78 -8.80 7.02
CA ASN A 146 -3.86 -8.79 8.15
C ASN A 146 -2.87 -9.96 8.12
N ASN A 147 -3.28 -11.11 7.57
CA ASN A 147 -2.40 -12.26 7.32
C ASN A 147 -1.50 -12.10 6.09
N HIS A 148 -1.70 -11.04 5.30
CA HIS A 148 -0.91 -10.69 4.11
C HIS A 148 -0.14 -9.38 4.28
N GLY A 149 0.25 -9.08 5.53
CA GLY A 149 1.20 -8.03 5.85
C GLY A 149 0.61 -6.67 6.16
N PHE A 150 -0.71 -6.48 6.12
CA PHE A 150 -1.35 -5.23 6.53
C PHE A 150 -1.54 -5.15 8.05
N ASP A 151 -1.09 -4.08 8.70
CA ASP A 151 -1.29 -3.87 10.14
C ASP A 151 -2.73 -3.47 10.48
N TYR A 152 -3.39 -2.76 9.56
CA TYR A 152 -4.76 -2.30 9.70
C TYR A 152 -5.58 -2.60 8.44
N TYR A 153 -6.81 -3.05 8.62
CA TYR A 153 -7.78 -3.22 7.55
C TYR A 153 -9.14 -2.60 7.92
N PHE A 154 -9.70 -1.83 7.00
CA PHE A 154 -11.10 -1.38 7.09
C PHE A 154 -11.75 -1.42 5.71
N GLY A 155 -12.81 -2.20 5.55
CA GLY A 155 -13.54 -2.25 4.30
C GLY A 155 -14.25 -3.56 4.01
N LEU A 156 -14.41 -3.87 2.72
CA LEU A 156 -15.24 -4.98 2.25
C LEU A 156 -14.37 -6.14 1.75
N PRO A 157 -14.62 -7.39 2.19
CA PRO A 157 -13.77 -8.52 1.81
C PRO A 157 -13.90 -8.91 0.33
N TYR A 158 -14.96 -8.45 -0.35
CA TYR A 158 -15.23 -8.68 -1.77
C TYR A 158 -16.03 -7.50 -2.36
N SER A 159 -16.42 -7.59 -3.64
CA SER A 159 -17.18 -6.51 -4.29
C SER A 159 -18.47 -6.17 -3.55
N ASN A 160 -18.79 -4.89 -3.46
CA ASN A 160 -19.95 -4.35 -2.77
C ASN A 160 -21.30 -4.71 -3.41
N ASP A 161 -21.28 -5.27 -4.62
CA ASP A 161 -22.43 -5.77 -5.37
C ASP A 161 -22.64 -7.29 -5.21
N MET A 162 -21.71 -8.01 -4.55
CA MET A 162 -21.81 -9.46 -4.26
C MET A 162 -22.61 -9.71 -2.98
N ARG A 163 -23.82 -9.15 -2.92
CA ARG A 163 -24.73 -9.17 -1.78
C ARG A 163 -26.13 -9.56 -2.22
N CYS A 164 -26.97 -9.99 -1.27
CA CYS A 164 -28.39 -10.21 -1.52
C CYS A 164 -29.04 -8.87 -1.93
N LYS A 165 -29.48 -8.76 -3.17
CA LYS A 165 -30.12 -7.54 -3.69
C LYS A 165 -31.46 -7.29 -3.03
N ARG A 166 -31.84 -6.02 -2.95
CA ARG A 166 -33.08 -5.50 -2.35
C ARG A 166 -34.38 -6.12 -2.89
N ASP A 167 -34.34 -6.72 -4.08
CA ASP A 167 -35.50 -7.41 -4.64
C ASP A 167 -35.79 -8.75 -3.93
N ASN A 168 -34.90 -9.17 -3.02
CA ASN A 168 -34.97 -10.43 -2.27
C ASN A 168 -35.27 -11.62 -3.18
N SER A 169 -34.82 -11.57 -4.45
CA SER A 169 -34.98 -12.71 -5.32
C SER A 169 -34.27 -13.89 -4.68
N PHE A 170 -35.04 -14.91 -4.36
CA PHE A 170 -34.59 -16.07 -3.59
C PHE A 170 -33.32 -16.72 -4.17
N LEU A 171 -33.12 -16.58 -5.48
CA LEU A 171 -31.96 -17.07 -6.20
C LEU A 171 -30.68 -16.26 -5.93
N ASP A 172 -30.79 -14.96 -5.64
CA ASP A 172 -29.65 -14.06 -5.41
C ASP A 172 -29.17 -14.16 -3.95
N CYS A 173 -30.12 -14.18 -3.01
CA CYS A 173 -29.82 -14.31 -1.58
C CYS A 173 -29.37 -15.73 -1.17
N ARG A 174 -29.63 -16.75 -2.00
CA ARG A 174 -28.96 -18.06 -1.87
C ARG A 174 -27.49 -18.01 -2.29
N ARG A 175 -27.13 -17.17 -3.25
CA ARG A 175 -25.77 -17.11 -3.83
C ARG A 175 -24.85 -16.20 -3.03
N HIS A 176 -25.39 -15.16 -2.40
CA HIS A 176 -24.62 -14.14 -1.72
C HIS A 176 -24.97 -14.09 -0.23
N PRO A 177 -23.98 -14.22 0.68
CA PRO A 177 -24.19 -13.90 2.10
C PRO A 177 -24.49 -12.40 2.29
N PRO A 178 -24.95 -11.99 3.49
CA PRO A 178 -24.92 -10.59 3.88
C PRO A 178 -23.53 -10.00 3.69
N LEU A 179 -23.43 -8.81 3.13
CA LEU A 179 -22.18 -8.09 2.90
C LEU A 179 -21.61 -7.56 4.22
N PRO A 180 -20.45 -7.99 4.69
CA PRO A 180 -19.86 -7.46 5.91
C PRO A 180 -19.01 -6.23 5.63
N LEU A 181 -19.10 -5.23 6.51
CA LEU A 181 -18.07 -4.22 6.72
C LEU A 181 -17.11 -4.74 7.79
N MET A 182 -15.84 -4.89 7.41
CA MET A 182 -14.80 -5.43 8.27
C MET A 182 -13.96 -4.32 8.87
N GLN A 183 -13.52 -4.54 10.12
CA GLN A 183 -12.33 -3.93 10.66
C GLN A 183 -11.41 -5.03 11.17
N ASP A 184 -10.25 -5.14 10.55
CA ASP A 184 -9.34 -6.27 10.72
C ASP A 184 -10.06 -7.61 10.51
N SER A 185 -10.11 -8.46 11.53
CA SER A 185 -10.80 -9.76 11.48
C SER A 185 -12.25 -9.72 11.96
N GLU A 186 -12.74 -8.55 12.40
CA GLU A 186 -14.06 -8.40 13.01
C GLU A 186 -15.08 -7.82 12.01
N ILE A 187 -16.32 -8.30 12.10
CA ILE A 187 -17.45 -7.71 11.37
C ILE A 187 -18.00 -6.56 12.21
N LEU A 188 -17.91 -5.34 11.69
CA LEU A 188 -18.49 -4.15 12.33
C LEU A 188 -19.99 -4.01 12.05
N GLU A 189 -20.40 -4.32 10.82
CA GLU A 189 -21.78 -4.13 10.34
C GLU A 189 -22.06 -5.11 9.20
N GLU A 190 -23.25 -5.70 9.21
CA GLU A 190 -23.76 -6.46 8.06
C GLU A 190 -24.70 -5.59 7.22
N GLU A 191 -24.58 -5.72 5.90
CA GLU A 191 -25.32 -4.92 4.91
C GLU A 191 -25.19 -3.41 5.13
N PRO A 192 -23.95 -2.87 5.20
CA PRO A 192 -23.74 -1.47 5.52
C PRO A 192 -24.39 -0.54 4.50
N ASP A 193 -24.85 0.63 4.96
CA ASP A 193 -25.18 1.72 4.05
C ASP A 193 -23.91 2.19 3.33
N GLN A 194 -23.77 1.74 2.09
CA GLN A 194 -22.59 1.98 1.26
C GLN A 194 -22.35 3.48 0.99
N SER A 195 -23.39 4.33 1.09
CA SER A 195 -23.27 5.77 0.91
C SER A 195 -22.56 6.48 2.07
N LEU A 196 -22.38 5.79 3.19
CA LEU A 196 -21.74 6.31 4.39
C LEU A 196 -20.31 5.79 4.60
N LEU A 197 -19.80 4.92 3.72
CA LEU A 197 -18.48 4.30 3.89
C LEU A 197 -17.34 5.31 3.97
N THR A 198 -17.47 6.46 3.30
CA THR A 198 -16.44 7.52 3.30
C THR A 198 -16.66 8.58 4.39
N LYS A 199 -17.65 8.41 5.27
CA LYS A 199 -18.00 9.37 6.34
C LYS A 199 -17.73 8.82 7.75
N ARG A 200 -17.18 7.61 7.84
CA ARG A 200 -16.90 6.90 9.09
C ARG A 200 -15.50 7.22 9.59
#